data_AF-A0A820JAR4-F1
#
_entry.id   AF-A0A820JAR4-F1
#
_cell.length_a   1.000
_cell.length_b   1.000
_cell.length_c   1.000
_cell.angle_alpha   90.00
_cell.angle_beta   90.00
_cell.angle_gamma   90.00
#
_symmetry.space_group_name_H-M   'P 1'
#
loop_
_entity.id
_entity.type
_entity.pdbx_description
1 polymer ?
#
loop_
_entity_poly.entity_id
_entity_poly.type
_entity_poly.pdbx_seq_one_letter_code
_entity_poly.pdbx_strand_id
1 'polypeptide(L)'
;MIVTTTGYIVACIGPFFSDIKNNDASIMNDILLRNTDNILNWLEERDILVVDRGFRDSMSVMQPLGLDVAMPPFLDGKRQFSSEEANNRKITF
;
A
#
# COMPACT_ATOMS: atom_id res chain seq x y z
N MET A 1 1.48 6.30 -6.81
CA MET A 1 0.86 7.51 -6.23
C MET A 1 0.57 7.23 -4.77
N ILE A 2 0.84 8.19 -3.89
CA ILE A 2 0.63 8.05 -2.45
C ILE A 2 -0.38 9.11 -2.02
N VAL A 3 -1.39 8.68 -1.28
CA VAL A 3 -2.56 9.47 -0.90
C VAL A 3 -2.77 9.34 0.60
N THR A 4 -3.06 10.45 1.27
CA THR A 4 -3.41 10.45 2.69
C THR A 4 -4.79 9.83 2.92
N THR A 5 -5.08 9.44 4.15
CA THR A 5 -6.42 8.98 4.57
C THR A 5 -7.51 10.05 4.40
N THR A 6 -7.12 11.32 4.31
CA THR A 6 -8.00 12.47 4.03
C THR A 6 -8.21 12.74 2.54
N GLY A 7 -7.58 11.97 1.64
CA GLY A 7 -7.78 12.04 0.20
C GLY A 7 -6.86 13.01 -0.54
N TYR A 8 -5.84 13.57 0.11
CA TYR A 8 -4.85 14.42 -0.56
C TYR A 8 -3.72 13.59 -1.15
N ILE A 9 -3.36 13.87 -2.40
CA ILE A 9 -2.19 13.27 -3.04
C ILE A 9 -0.95 13.98 -2.51
N VAL A 10 -0.02 13.24 -1.92
CA VAL A 10 1.23 13.77 -1.35
C VAL A 10 2.45 13.47 -2.20
N ALA A 11 2.40 12.41 -3.01
CA ALA A 11 3.49 12.07 -3.91
C ALA A 11 3.00 11.32 -5.17
N CYS A 12 3.57 11.70 -6.32
CA CYS A 12 3.42 11.01 -7.59
C CYS A 12 4.80 10.58 -8.08
N ILE A 13 5.27 9.44 -7.57
CA ILE A 13 6.60 8.93 -7.90
C ILE A 13 6.53 8.17 -9.23
N GLY A 14 7.19 8.74 -10.24
CA GLY A 14 7.57 8.11 -11.51
C GLY A 14 6.44 7.66 -12.45
N PRO A 15 6.68 7.69 -13.76
CA PRO A 15 6.28 6.57 -14.61
C PRO A 15 7.31 5.43 -14.46
N PHE A 16 6.85 4.23 -14.16
CA PHE A 16 7.69 3.03 -14.13
C PHE A 16 7.54 2.26 -15.45
N PHE A 17 8.63 1.65 -15.93
CA PHE A 17 8.58 0.80 -17.11
C PHE A 17 7.73 -0.44 -16.81
N SER A 18 6.82 -0.81 -17.71
CA SER A 18 6.02 -2.03 -17.60
C SER A 18 6.84 -3.26 -18.02
N ASP A 19 7.87 -3.59 -17.24
CA ASP A 19 8.68 -4.79 -17.40
C ASP A 19 8.52 -5.74 -16.21
N ILE A 20 9.01 -6.97 -16.35
CA ILE A 20 8.89 -8.02 -15.32
C ILE A 20 9.58 -7.62 -13.99
N LYS A 21 10.55 -6.70 -14.03
CA LYS A 21 11.32 -6.29 -12.86
C LYS A 21 10.62 -5.20 -12.04
N ASN A 22 9.75 -4.42 -12.66
CA ASN A 22 9.00 -3.31 -12.06
C ASN A 22 7.54 -3.71 -11.80
N ASN A 23 7.34 -4.70 -10.93
CA ASN A 23 6.02 -4.94 -10.39
C ASN A 23 5.74 -4.01 -9.21
N ASP A 24 4.48 -3.92 -8.78
CA ASP A 24 4.05 -3.01 -7.72
C ASP A 24 4.89 -3.18 -6.43
N ALA A 25 5.17 -4.42 -6.04
CA ALA A 25 5.95 -4.71 -4.83
C ALA A 25 7.43 -4.30 -4.94
N SER A 26 8.08 -4.56 -6.08
CA SER A 26 9.48 -4.17 -6.28
C SER A 26 9.62 -2.65 -6.34
N ILE A 27 8.69 -1.96 -6.99
CA ILE A 27 8.62 -0.50 -7.02
C ILE A 27 8.47 0.06 -5.59
N MET A 28 7.55 -0.48 -4.80
CA MET A 28 7.33 -0.01 -3.43
C MET A 28 8.52 -0.25 -2.52
N ASN A 29 9.19 -1.40 -2.66
CA ASN A 29 10.42 -1.69 -1.93
C ASN A 29 11.51 -0.69 -2.26
N ASP A 30 11.72 -0.39 -3.53
CA ASP A 30 12.71 0.59 -3.96
C ASP A 30 12.38 2.00 -3.43
N ILE A 31 11.11 2.40 -3.44
CA ILE A 31 10.65 3.69 -2.89
C ILE A 31 10.99 3.79 -1.40
N LEU A 32 10.62 2.77 -0.60
CA LEU A 32 10.82 2.77 0.84
C LEU A 32 12.30 2.66 1.22
N LEU A 33 13.04 1.71 0.62
CA LEU A 33 14.44 1.44 0.97
C LEU A 33 15.37 2.60 0.59
N ARG A 34 15.08 3.31 -0.50
CA ARG A 34 15.85 4.48 -0.92
C ARG A 34 15.35 5.78 -0.30
N ASN A 35 14.26 5.73 0.49
CA ASN A 35 13.56 6.90 1.00
C ASN A 35 13.28 7.93 -0.12
N THR A 36 12.71 7.46 -1.23
CA THR A 36 12.47 8.29 -2.42
C THR A 36 11.55 9.46 -2.06
N ASP A 37 11.87 10.66 -2.53
CA ASP A 37 11.18 11.92 -2.19
C ASP A 37 11.05 12.18 -0.68
N ASN A 38 11.95 11.58 0.13
CA ASN A 38 11.93 11.63 1.59
C ASN A 38 10.61 11.11 2.20
N ILE A 39 9.96 10.13 1.55
CA ILE A 39 8.65 9.61 1.98
C ILE A 39 8.63 9.14 3.44
N LEU A 40 9.72 8.59 3.97
CA LEU A 40 9.81 8.13 5.35
C LEU A 40 9.74 9.28 6.36
N ASN A 41 10.05 10.52 5.97
CA ASN A 41 9.92 11.68 6.85
C ASN A 41 8.45 12.10 7.08
N TRP A 42 7.53 11.56 6.28
CA TRP A 42 6.09 11.80 6.40
C TRP A 42 5.38 10.72 7.21
N LEU A 43 6.11 9.66 7.59
CA LEU A 43 5.57 8.50 8.27
C LEU A 43 6.06 8.48 9.72
N GLU A 44 5.16 8.14 10.63
CA GLU A 44 5.47 7.86 12.02
C GLU A 44 5.34 6.36 12.33
N GLU A 45 5.94 5.93 13.44
CA GLU A 45 5.77 4.57 13.92
C GLU A 45 4.28 4.28 14.16
N ARG A 46 3.80 3.13 13.70
CA ARG A 46 2.38 2.68 13.73
C ARG A 46 1.45 3.42 12.77
N ASP A 47 1.98 4.20 11.83
CA ASP A 47 1.16 4.65 10.71
C ASP A 47 0.63 3.46 9.92
N ILE A 48 -0.63 3.56 9.50
CA ILE A 48 -1.31 2.49 8.79
C ILE A 48 -1.20 2.71 7.28
N LEU A 49 -0.43 1.85 6.62
CA LEU A 49 -0.34 1.77 5.18
C LEU A 49 -1.45 0.87 4.63
N VAL A 50 -2.39 1.47 3.89
CA VAL A 50 -3.38 0.72 3.12
C VAL A 50 -2.82 0.40 1.75
N VAL A 51 -2.63 -0.88 1.45
CA VAL A 51 -2.01 -1.32 0.19
C VAL A 51 -2.89 -2.29 -0.58
N ASP A 52 -2.81 -2.21 -1.92
CA ASP A 52 -3.45 -3.17 -2.82
C ASP A 52 -2.70 -4.51 -2.88
N ARG A 53 -3.32 -5.53 -3.49
CA ARG A 53 -2.77 -6.90 -3.59
C ARG A 53 -1.36 -6.94 -4.18
N GLY A 54 -1.10 -6.10 -5.17
CA GLY A 54 0.18 -6.06 -5.90
C GLY A 54 1.37 -5.75 -4.99
N PHE A 55 1.13 -5.12 -3.84
CA PHE A 55 2.16 -4.72 -2.88
C PHE A 55 2.36 -5.72 -1.74
N ARG A 56 1.69 -6.88 -1.77
CA ARG A 56 1.76 -7.87 -0.69
C ARG A 56 3.19 -8.27 -0.34
N ASP A 57 4.03 -8.46 -1.34
CA ASP A 57 5.40 -8.92 -1.12
C ASP A 57 6.29 -7.83 -0.47
N SER A 58 5.83 -6.58 -0.45
CA SER A 58 6.48 -5.44 0.22
C SER A 58 6.23 -5.36 1.71
N MET A 59 5.31 -6.16 2.26
CA MET A 59 5.05 -6.17 3.72
C MET A 59 6.32 -6.47 4.52
N SER A 60 7.19 -7.31 3.97
CA SER A 60 8.49 -7.67 4.57
C SER A 60 9.44 -6.49 4.73
N VAL A 61 9.23 -5.39 3.99
CA VAL A 61 9.98 -4.14 4.08
C VAL A 61 9.25 -3.12 4.95
N MET A 62 7.92 -3.06 4.87
CA MET A 62 7.09 -2.10 5.63
C MET A 62 7.07 -2.37 7.13
N GLN A 63 6.90 -3.64 7.54
CA GLN A 63 6.77 -3.99 8.95
C GLN A 63 8.05 -3.68 9.77
N PRO A 64 9.27 -3.94 9.27
CA PRO A 64 10.49 -3.51 9.97
C PRO A 64 10.66 -1.99 10.11
N LEU A 65 9.98 -1.20 9.30
CA LEU A 65 9.94 0.27 9.43
C LEU A 65 8.97 0.74 10.53
N GLY A 66 8.31 -0.18 11.23
CA GLY A 66 7.34 0.12 12.28
C GLY A 66 5.96 0.50 11.76
N LEU A 67 5.68 0.23 10.47
CA LEU A 67 4.41 0.55 9.84
C LEU A 67 3.43 -0.62 9.98
N ASP A 68 2.19 -0.29 10.30
CA ASP A 68 1.08 -1.24 10.25
C ASP A 68 0.58 -1.34 8.81
N VAL A 69 0.45 -2.56 8.28
CA VAL A 69 0.01 -2.76 6.90
C VAL A 69 -1.39 -3.35 6.88
N ALA A 70 -2.33 -2.62 6.31
CA ALA A 70 -3.69 -3.06 6.10
C ALA A 70 -3.93 -3.34 4.62
N MET A 71 -4.52 -4.49 4.31
CA MET A 71 -4.81 -4.89 2.94
C MET A 71 -6.31 -5.14 2.82
N PRO A 72 -7.04 -4.41 1.96
CA PRO A 72 -8.43 -4.67 1.72
C PRO A 72 -8.61 -6.13 1.26
N PRO A 73 -9.65 -6.82 1.74
CA PRO A 73 -9.86 -8.21 1.38
C PRO A 73 -10.21 -8.34 -0.10
N PHE A 74 -9.68 -9.39 -0.73
CA PHE A 74 -9.91 -9.68 -2.13
C PHE A 74 -11.02 -10.69 -2.32
N LEU A 75 -11.68 -10.56 -3.46
CA LEU A 75 -12.64 -11.53 -3.92
C LEU A 75 -11.90 -12.77 -4.40
N ASP A 76 -12.00 -13.87 -3.66
CA ASP A 76 -11.41 -15.15 -4.05
C ASP A 76 -12.38 -15.91 -4.97
N GLY A 77 -12.30 -15.63 -6.28
CA GLY A 77 -13.12 -16.27 -7.31
C GLY A 77 -14.59 -15.82 -7.36
N LYS A 78 -15.00 -14.87 -6.52
CA LYS A 78 -16.35 -14.27 -6.53
C LYS A 78 -16.36 -12.95 -7.32
N ARG A 79 -17.53 -12.59 -7.87
CA ARG A 79 -17.70 -11.28 -8.55
C ARG A 79 -17.88 -10.11 -7.57
N GLN A 80 -18.42 -10.35 -6.38
CA GLN A 80 -18.66 -9.33 -5.36
C GLN A 80 -18.78 -9.97 -3.97
N PHE A 81 -18.52 -9.17 -2.92
CA PHE A 81 -18.84 -9.53 -1.53
C PHE A 81 -20.34 -9.34 -1.30
N SER A 82 -20.92 -10.05 -0.33
CA SER A 82 -22.24 -9.67 0.19
C SER A 82 -22.17 -8.32 0.90
N SER A 83 -23.31 -7.63 1.07
CA SER A 83 -23.34 -6.34 1.79
C SER A 83 -22.80 -6.46 3.22
N GLU A 84 -23.09 -7.57 3.88
CA GLU A 84 -22.61 -7.88 5.23
C GLU A 84 -21.10 -8.14 5.25
N GLU A 85 -20.62 -8.96 4.32
CA GLU A 85 -19.19 -9.24 4.15
C GLU A 85 -18.40 -7.97 3.86
N ALA A 86 -18.89 -7.11 2.96
CA ALA A 86 -18.23 -5.87 2.61
C ALA A 86 -18.15 -4.90 3.81
N ASN A 87 -19.21 -4.81 4.62
CA ASN A 87 -19.23 -3.94 5.79
C ASN A 87 -18.26 -4.41 6.88
N ASN A 88 -18.18 -5.71 7.15
CA ASN A 88 -17.23 -6.28 8.14
C ASN A 88 -15.77 -6.20 7.69
N ARG A 89 -15.56 -5.93 6.41
CA ARG A 89 -14.26 -5.88 5.74
C ARG A 89 -13.79 -4.45 5.45
N LYS A 90 -14.59 -3.45 5.82
CA LYS A 90 -14.19 -2.04 5.75
C LYS A 90 -13.08 -1.78 6.75
N ILE A 91 -11.96 -1.30 6.21
CA ILE A 91 -10.93 -0.69 7.04
C ILE A 91 -11.48 0.70 7.43
N THR A 92 -11.62 0.94 8.73
CA THR A 92 -12.08 2.22 9.30
C THR A 92 -10.97 2.78 10.17
N PHE A 93 -10.75 4.09 10.06
CA PHE A 93 -9.72 4.86 10.77
C PHE A 93 -10.38 5.99 11.55
#